data_AF-A0A4Q5WQ74-F1
#
_entry.id   AF-A0A4Q5WQ74-F1
#
_cell.length_a   1.000
_cell.length_b   1.000
_cell.length_c   1.000
_cell.angle_alpha   90.00
_cell.angle_beta   90.00
_cell.angle_gamma   90.00
#
_symmetry.space_group_name_H-M   'P 1'
#
loop_
_entity.id
_entity.type
_entity.pdbx_description
1 polymer ?
#
loop_
_entity_poly.entity_id
_entity_poly.type
_entity_poly.pdbx_seq_one_letter_code
_entity_poly.pdbx_strand_id
1 'polypeptide(L)'
;MTMPRVLSVVLLAAGALFLAQCSRAPYAATNKQYKKMTKAFAKDLRKSPATQTVATAPDWVGAINFNMRKPNIVVIHHTAQQTCDSALLTFTKAKTQVSAHYVICRDGLVHHMLNDYLRAWHAGAGRWGNTNDINSASIGIELANDGYETFTDPQLGSLMVLL
;
A
#
# COMPACT_ATOMS: atom_id res chain seq x y z
N MET A 1 -5.62 -3.68 67.90
CA MET A 1 -6.45 -3.52 66.69
C MET A 1 -5.79 -2.52 65.74
N THR A 2 -4.95 -2.98 64.80
CA THR A 2 -4.47 -2.12 63.71
C THR A 2 -4.12 -2.97 62.47
N MET A 3 -5.03 -2.96 61.50
CA MET A 3 -4.76 -3.12 60.07
C MET A 3 -5.94 -2.45 59.33
N PRO A 4 -5.80 -1.96 58.07
CA PRO A 4 -4.60 -1.90 57.24
C PRO A 4 -4.39 -0.54 56.51
N ARG A 5 -3.13 -0.13 56.34
CA ARG A 5 -2.71 0.96 55.42
C ARG A 5 -2.27 0.46 54.03
N VAL A 6 -2.45 -0.84 53.74
CA VAL A 6 -1.92 -1.49 52.53
C VAL A 6 -2.88 -1.39 51.32
N LEU A 7 -4.13 -0.98 51.53
CA LEU A 7 -5.14 -1.01 50.46
C LEU A 7 -5.10 0.19 49.49
N SER A 8 -4.46 1.31 49.87
CA SER A 8 -4.50 2.55 49.05
C SER A 8 -3.42 2.64 47.98
N VAL A 9 -2.32 1.90 48.10
CA VAL A 9 -1.21 1.97 47.12
C VAL A 9 -1.43 1.04 45.93
N VAL A 10 -2.19 -0.05 46.11
CA VAL A 10 -2.49 -1.00 45.02
C VAL A 10 -3.52 -0.44 44.03
N LEU A 11 -4.45 0.40 44.47
CA LEU A 11 -5.46 1.01 43.57
C LEU A 11 -4.88 2.10 42.64
N LEU A 12 -3.82 2.81 43.06
CA LEU A 12 -3.20 3.86 42.24
C LEU A 12 -2.28 3.29 41.15
N ALA A 13 -1.67 2.12 41.36
CA ALA A 13 -0.89 1.42 40.34
C ALA A 13 -1.77 0.73 39.29
N ALA A 14 -2.97 0.26 39.68
CA ALA A 14 -3.91 -0.37 38.75
C ALA A 14 -4.58 0.65 37.78
N GLY A 15 -4.79 1.90 38.21
CA GLY A 15 -5.43 2.93 37.37
C GLY A 15 -4.53 3.50 36.26
N ALA A 16 -3.20 3.44 36.43
CA ALA A 16 -2.25 3.97 35.45
C ALA A 16 -1.94 3.00 34.29
N LEU A 17 -2.24 1.71 34.44
CA LEU A 17 -1.99 0.71 33.40
C LEU A 17 -3.12 0.56 32.36
N PHE A 18 -4.27 1.22 32.53
CA PHE A 18 -5.42 1.09 31.61
C PHE A 18 -5.52 2.17 30.51
N LEU A 19 -4.61 3.15 30.47
CA LEU A 19 -4.65 4.22 29.44
C LEU A 19 -3.74 3.98 28.23
N ALA A 20 -3.03 2.86 28.17
CA ALA A 20 -2.19 2.50 27.03
C ALA A 20 -2.92 1.65 25.97
N GLN A 21 -4.26 1.71 25.93
CA GLN A 21 -5.06 0.92 25.01
C GLN A 21 -5.45 1.74 23.77
N CYS A 22 -5.05 1.20 22.62
CA CYS A 22 -5.40 1.59 21.24
C CYS A 22 -4.69 2.82 20.66
N SER A 23 -3.68 2.56 19.84
CA SER A 23 -3.32 3.49 18.76
C SER A 23 -4.58 3.69 17.89
N ARG A 24 -5.15 4.89 17.89
CA ARG A 24 -6.40 5.19 17.14
C ARG A 24 -6.23 5.12 15.62
N ALA A 25 -5.02 4.87 15.10
CA ALA A 25 -4.72 4.80 13.67
C ALA A 25 -3.39 4.06 13.41
N PRO A 26 -3.38 2.70 13.33
CA PRO A 26 -2.16 1.91 13.20
C PRO A 26 -1.32 2.24 11.95
N TYR A 27 -1.95 2.78 10.90
CA TYR A 27 -1.28 3.16 9.65
C TYR A 27 -1.03 4.68 9.50
N ALA A 28 -1.17 5.49 10.56
CA ALA A 28 -1.07 6.95 10.46
C ALA A 28 0.25 7.45 9.85
N ALA A 29 1.38 6.85 10.27
CA ALA A 29 2.70 7.23 9.77
C ALA A 29 2.84 6.94 8.26
N THR A 30 2.47 5.74 7.82
CA THR A 30 2.49 5.35 6.41
C THR A 30 1.52 6.21 5.59
N ASN A 31 0.31 6.45 6.07
CA ASN A 31 -0.68 7.28 5.39
C ASN A 31 -0.20 8.73 5.24
N LYS A 32 0.56 9.25 6.21
CA LYS A 32 1.23 10.57 6.08
C LYS A 32 2.28 10.55 4.98
N GLN A 33 3.10 9.50 4.88
CA GLN A 33 4.09 9.35 3.82
C GLN A 33 3.43 9.22 2.44
N TYR A 34 2.39 8.39 2.32
CA TYR A 34 1.58 8.26 1.11
C TYR A 34 1.07 9.62 0.62
N LYS A 35 0.44 10.41 1.50
CA LYS A 35 -0.05 11.77 1.18
C LYS A 35 1.08 12.70 0.74
N LYS A 36 2.25 12.60 1.36
CA LYS A 36 3.43 13.40 0.97
C LYS A 36 3.89 13.05 -0.45
N MET A 37 4.02 11.76 -0.76
CA MET A 37 4.49 11.29 -2.07
C MET A 37 3.51 11.63 -3.19
N THR A 38 2.21 11.38 -2.98
CA THR A 38 1.17 11.70 -3.96
C THR A 38 1.05 13.20 -4.23
N LYS A 39 1.21 14.04 -3.19
CA LYS A 39 1.28 15.50 -3.36
C LYS A 39 2.49 15.93 -4.19
N ALA A 40 3.63 15.24 -4.05
CA ALA A 40 4.82 15.51 -4.87
C ALA A 40 4.56 15.17 -6.35
N PHE A 41 4.03 13.99 -6.64
CA PHE A 41 3.66 13.62 -8.01
C PHE A 41 2.62 14.57 -8.63
N ALA A 42 1.60 14.98 -7.88
CA ALA A 42 0.61 15.95 -8.35
C ALA A 42 1.24 17.32 -8.67
N LYS A 43 2.28 17.72 -7.94
CA LYS A 43 3.05 18.95 -8.25
C LYS A 43 3.85 18.78 -9.53
N ASP A 44 4.48 17.63 -9.74
CA ASP A 44 5.26 17.34 -10.93
C ASP A 44 4.39 17.31 -12.19
N LEU A 45 3.19 16.70 -12.12
CA LEU A 45 2.23 16.68 -13.22
C LEU A 45 1.72 18.06 -13.66
N ARG A 46 1.86 19.09 -12.81
CA ARG A 46 1.45 20.47 -13.13
C ARG A 46 2.54 21.29 -13.82
N LYS A 47 3.78 20.79 -13.85
CA LYS A 47 4.88 21.50 -14.50
C LYS A 47 4.70 21.42 -16.01
N SER A 48 4.94 22.54 -16.70
CA SER A 48 5.13 22.50 -18.14
C SER A 48 6.32 21.58 -18.49
N PRO A 49 6.32 20.93 -19.67
CA PRO A 49 7.41 20.06 -20.08
C PRO A 49 8.77 20.76 -19.94
N ALA A 50 9.75 20.06 -19.40
CA ALA A 50 11.09 20.61 -19.17
C ALA A 50 11.76 20.98 -20.50
N THR A 51 12.73 21.90 -20.42
CA THR A 51 13.60 22.26 -21.54
C THR A 51 14.22 21.01 -22.14
N GLN A 52 13.95 20.79 -23.43
CA GLN A 52 14.46 19.63 -24.14
C GLN A 52 15.87 19.92 -24.65
N THR A 53 16.64 18.87 -24.90
CA THR A 53 17.98 18.97 -25.52
C THR A 53 17.94 19.38 -27.00
N VAL A 54 16.75 19.44 -27.58
CA VAL A 54 16.50 19.84 -28.97
C VAL A 54 15.99 21.28 -29.03
N ALA A 55 16.15 21.92 -30.18
CA ALA A 55 15.54 23.22 -30.44
C ALA A 55 14.02 23.14 -30.24
N THR A 56 13.48 24.04 -29.44
CA THR A 56 12.06 24.10 -29.11
C THR A 56 11.48 25.44 -29.57
N ALA A 57 10.18 25.45 -29.87
CA ALA A 57 9.46 26.69 -30.12
C ALA A 57 9.55 27.59 -28.87
N PRO A 58 9.56 28.93 -29.04
CA PRO A 58 9.67 29.87 -27.92
C PRO A 58 8.44 29.79 -27.00
N ASP A 59 7.28 29.47 -27.55
CA ASP A 59 6.02 29.39 -26.83
C ASP A 59 5.60 27.93 -26.61
N TRP A 60 5.17 27.63 -25.39
CA TRP A 60 4.57 26.33 -25.08
C TRP A 60 3.10 26.29 -25.52
N VAL A 61 2.76 25.30 -26.33
CA VAL A 61 1.36 25.00 -26.72
C VAL A 61 0.90 23.74 -25.99
N GLY A 62 0.02 23.92 -24.99
CA GLY A 62 -0.53 22.82 -24.20
C GLY A 62 -1.62 22.05 -24.92
N ALA A 63 -1.50 20.73 -25.03
CA ALA A 63 -2.59 19.87 -25.48
C ALA A 63 -3.67 19.75 -24.40
N ILE A 64 -4.95 19.78 -24.80
CA ILE A 64 -6.11 19.67 -23.88
C ILE A 64 -6.79 18.30 -23.90
N ASN A 65 -6.50 17.48 -24.91
CA ASN A 65 -7.13 16.17 -25.10
C ASN A 65 -6.23 15.06 -24.54
N PHE A 66 -6.25 14.86 -23.23
CA PHE A 66 -5.47 13.81 -22.56
C PHE A 66 -6.22 13.18 -21.39
N ASN A 67 -5.79 11.97 -21.00
CA ASN A 67 -6.29 11.22 -19.84
C ASN A 67 -5.10 10.67 -19.03
N MET A 68 -5.36 10.15 -17.83
CA MET A 68 -4.35 9.44 -17.03
C MET A 68 -3.89 8.16 -17.74
N ARG A 69 -2.59 7.85 -17.66
CA ARG A 69 -2.07 6.54 -18.11
C ARG A 69 -2.68 5.45 -17.23
N LYS A 70 -3.36 4.47 -17.86
CA LYS A 70 -4.04 3.38 -17.16
C LYS A 70 -3.26 2.06 -17.28
N PRO A 71 -3.23 1.23 -16.24
CA PRO A 71 -2.75 -0.15 -16.36
C PRO A 71 -3.70 -0.99 -17.22
N ASN A 72 -3.18 -2.03 -17.85
CA ASN A 72 -3.92 -2.96 -18.71
C ASN A 72 -3.55 -4.44 -18.48
N ILE A 73 -2.78 -4.71 -17.43
CA ILE A 73 -2.38 -6.05 -16.99
C ILE A 73 -2.78 -6.18 -15.52
N VAL A 74 -3.25 -7.35 -15.11
CA VAL A 74 -3.34 -7.72 -13.69
C VAL A 74 -2.30 -8.80 -13.43
N VAL A 75 -1.51 -8.62 -12.37
CA VAL A 75 -0.56 -9.64 -11.91
C VAL A 75 -0.98 -10.09 -10.52
N ILE A 76 -1.29 -11.37 -10.42
CA ILE A 76 -1.73 -12.00 -9.17
C ILE A 76 -0.52 -12.67 -8.53
N HIS A 77 -0.32 -12.39 -7.26
CA HIS A 77 0.79 -12.90 -6.45
C HIS A 77 0.23 -13.55 -5.18
N HIS A 78 1.06 -14.36 -4.53
CA HIS A 78 0.87 -14.67 -3.12
C HIS A 78 2.05 -14.09 -2.32
N THR A 79 1.78 -13.70 -1.08
CA THR A 79 2.74 -12.92 -0.30
C THR A 79 3.98 -13.69 0.18
N ALA A 80 3.93 -15.03 0.14
CA ALA A 80 4.90 -15.93 0.77
C ALA A 80 5.11 -15.62 2.27
N GLN A 81 4.04 -15.20 2.95
CA GLN A 81 4.04 -14.80 4.36
C GLN A 81 2.87 -15.43 5.10
N GLN A 82 3.06 -15.67 6.39
CA GLN A 82 2.12 -16.39 7.25
C GLN A 82 0.84 -15.60 7.58
N THR A 83 0.89 -14.27 7.52
CA THR A 83 -0.24 -13.42 7.93
C THR A 83 -0.40 -12.21 7.03
N CYS A 84 -1.65 -11.74 6.91
CA CYS A 84 -1.97 -10.51 6.19
C CYS A 84 -1.23 -9.30 6.80
N ASP A 85 -1.18 -9.19 8.13
CA ASP A 85 -0.48 -8.10 8.83
C ASP A 85 1.01 -8.05 8.51
N SER A 86 1.66 -9.20 8.34
CA SER A 86 3.07 -9.23 7.93
C SER A 86 3.25 -8.66 6.52
N ALA A 87 2.34 -8.99 5.61
CA ALA A 87 2.38 -8.49 4.24
C ALA A 87 2.15 -6.97 4.21
N LEU A 88 1.13 -6.48 4.93
CA LEU A 88 0.86 -5.05 5.10
C LEU A 88 2.06 -4.33 5.72
N LEU A 89 2.69 -4.90 6.74
CA LEU A 89 3.89 -4.33 7.34
C LEU A 89 5.07 -4.26 6.35
N THR A 90 5.21 -5.27 5.49
CA THR A 90 6.26 -5.32 4.45
C THR A 90 6.06 -4.21 3.42
N PHE A 91 4.85 -4.07 2.89
CA PHE A 91 4.54 -3.08 1.84
C PHE A 91 4.46 -1.64 2.33
N THR A 92 4.45 -1.43 3.65
CA THR A 92 4.42 -0.08 4.24
C THR A 92 5.78 0.36 4.79
N LYS A 93 6.80 -0.50 4.77
CA LYS A 93 8.17 -0.18 5.20
C LYS A 93 8.99 0.38 4.04
N ALA A 94 9.46 1.63 4.16
CA ALA A 94 10.28 2.26 3.12
C ALA A 94 11.52 1.44 2.70
N LYS A 95 12.13 0.69 3.62
CA LYS A 95 13.34 -0.10 3.32
C LYS A 95 13.11 -1.31 2.41
N THR A 96 11.88 -1.80 2.28
CA THR A 96 11.60 -3.05 1.53
C THR A 96 11.56 -2.77 0.03
N GLN A 97 11.26 -1.54 -0.39
CA GLN A 97 11.16 -1.14 -1.78
C GLN A 97 10.27 -2.06 -2.62
N VAL A 98 9.22 -2.60 -2.00
CA VAL A 98 8.16 -3.38 -2.65
C VAL A 98 6.78 -2.93 -2.16
N SER A 99 5.78 -3.05 -3.02
CA SER A 99 4.39 -2.69 -2.72
C SER A 99 3.44 -3.34 -3.72
N ALA A 100 2.16 -3.46 -3.35
CA ALA A 100 1.08 -3.89 -4.23
C ALA A 100 -0.07 -2.88 -4.21
N HIS A 101 -1.01 -3.00 -5.16
CA HIS A 101 -2.23 -2.19 -5.15
C HIS A 101 -3.24 -2.78 -4.16
N TYR A 102 -3.39 -4.09 -4.16
CA TYR A 102 -4.34 -4.79 -3.32
C TYR A 102 -3.67 -5.92 -2.53
N VAL A 103 -4.11 -6.12 -1.29
CA VAL A 103 -3.83 -7.32 -0.49
C VAL A 103 -5.15 -7.94 -0.06
N ILE A 104 -5.34 -9.23 -0.30
CA ILE A 104 -6.52 -10.01 0.09
C ILE A 104 -6.14 -10.94 1.24
N CYS A 105 -6.67 -10.66 2.43
CA CYS A 105 -6.45 -11.48 3.63
C CYS A 105 -7.20 -12.83 3.55
N ARG A 106 -6.83 -13.82 4.39
CA ARG A 106 -7.42 -15.17 4.39
C ARG A 106 -8.93 -15.22 4.63
N ASP A 107 -9.49 -14.21 5.27
CA ASP A 107 -10.93 -14.04 5.51
C ASP A 107 -11.66 -13.32 4.35
N GLY A 108 -10.95 -12.98 3.27
CA GLY A 108 -11.49 -12.26 2.12
C GLY A 108 -11.44 -10.74 2.27
N LEU A 109 -10.97 -10.18 3.39
CA LEU A 109 -10.84 -8.74 3.56
C LEU A 109 -9.82 -8.17 2.56
N VAL A 110 -10.23 -7.13 1.83
CA VAL A 110 -9.39 -6.48 0.82
C VAL A 110 -8.84 -5.15 1.36
N HIS A 111 -7.53 -5.00 1.30
CA HIS A 111 -6.85 -3.73 1.52
C HIS A 111 -6.43 -3.12 0.19
N HIS A 112 -7.06 -2.01 -0.22
CA HIS A 112 -6.62 -1.19 -1.36
C HIS A 112 -5.56 -0.19 -0.88
N MET A 113 -4.30 -0.52 -1.12
CA MET A 113 -3.13 0.17 -0.53
C MET A 113 -2.62 1.33 -1.38
N LEU A 114 -2.79 1.26 -2.71
CA LEU A 114 -2.28 2.24 -3.66
C LEU A 114 -3.33 2.52 -4.73
N ASN A 115 -3.54 3.80 -5.06
CA ASN A 115 -4.41 4.19 -6.17
C ASN A 115 -3.95 3.56 -7.49
N ASP A 116 -4.89 3.05 -8.28
CA ASP A 116 -4.67 2.27 -9.51
C ASP A 116 -3.89 3.00 -10.62
N TYR A 117 -3.81 4.33 -10.55
CA TYR A 117 -3.02 5.13 -11.50
C TYR A 117 -1.56 5.31 -11.09
N LEU A 118 -1.19 4.88 -9.88
CA LEU A 118 0.18 4.96 -9.37
C LEU A 118 0.88 3.62 -9.55
N ARG A 119 2.13 3.65 -9.99
CA ARG A 119 2.95 2.44 -10.16
C ARG A 119 3.33 1.81 -8.82
N ALA A 120 2.75 0.66 -8.48
CA ALA A 120 3.25 -0.21 -7.41
C ALA A 120 4.56 -0.92 -7.80
N TRP A 121 5.27 -1.48 -6.83
CA TRP A 121 6.53 -2.21 -7.02
C TRP A 121 6.39 -3.67 -6.60
N HIS A 122 5.64 -4.46 -7.37
CA HIS A 122 5.30 -5.85 -7.02
C HIS A 122 5.99 -6.89 -7.92
N ALA A 123 6.43 -6.49 -9.12
CA ALA A 123 6.83 -7.45 -10.14
C ALA A 123 8.35 -7.49 -10.41
N GLY A 124 9.15 -6.78 -9.60
CA GLY A 124 10.60 -6.70 -9.77
C GLY A 124 11.01 -6.22 -11.18
N ALA A 125 12.03 -6.85 -11.76
CA ALA A 125 12.47 -6.64 -13.14
C ALA A 125 11.66 -7.47 -14.17
N GLY A 126 10.43 -7.86 -13.83
CA GLY A 126 9.59 -8.74 -14.62
C GLY A 126 9.18 -8.14 -15.97
N ARG A 127 8.92 -9.03 -16.93
CA ARG A 127 8.55 -8.72 -18.32
C ARG A 127 7.38 -9.59 -18.75
N TRP A 128 6.47 -9.05 -19.56
CA TRP A 128 5.39 -9.81 -20.21
C TRP A 128 5.23 -9.38 -21.67
N GLY A 129 5.37 -10.32 -22.60
CA GLY A 129 5.41 -10.02 -24.03
C GLY A 129 6.51 -9.00 -24.36
N ASN A 130 6.08 -7.85 -24.92
CA ASN A 130 6.95 -6.72 -25.27
C ASN A 130 7.07 -5.67 -24.14
N THR A 131 6.38 -5.85 -23.02
CA THR A 131 6.39 -4.92 -21.89
C THR A 131 7.51 -5.29 -20.92
N ASN A 132 8.59 -4.50 -20.91
CA ASN A 132 9.78 -4.73 -20.07
C ASN A 132 9.68 -4.15 -18.64
N ASP A 133 8.75 -3.22 -18.40
CA ASP A 133 8.45 -2.71 -17.05
C ASP A 133 6.97 -2.94 -16.74
N ILE A 134 6.64 -4.16 -16.32
CA ILE A 134 5.25 -4.53 -16.09
C ILE A 134 4.63 -3.77 -14.91
N ASN A 135 5.41 -3.30 -13.94
CA ASN A 135 4.89 -2.46 -12.86
C ASN A 135 4.23 -1.19 -13.40
N SER A 136 4.77 -0.58 -14.47
CA SER A 136 4.19 0.62 -15.10
C SER A 136 2.89 0.39 -15.86
N ALA A 137 2.54 -0.88 -16.11
CA ALA A 137 1.41 -1.26 -16.94
C ALA A 137 0.42 -2.20 -16.21
N SER A 138 0.63 -2.46 -14.91
CA SER A 138 -0.16 -3.48 -14.21
C SER A 138 -0.67 -3.08 -12.83
N ILE A 139 -1.72 -3.79 -12.43
CA ILE A 139 -2.23 -3.85 -11.07
C ILE A 139 -1.70 -5.14 -10.42
N GLY A 140 -0.86 -5.00 -9.39
CA GLY A 140 -0.51 -6.08 -8.47
C GLY A 140 -1.58 -6.35 -7.41
N ILE A 141 -2.09 -7.59 -7.39
CA ILE A 141 -2.99 -8.12 -6.35
C ILE A 141 -2.25 -9.24 -5.61
N GLU A 142 -2.18 -9.14 -4.28
CA GLU A 142 -1.47 -10.07 -3.41
C GLU A 142 -2.46 -10.86 -2.55
N LEU A 143 -2.40 -12.19 -2.58
CA LEU A 143 -3.16 -13.04 -1.65
C LEU A 143 -2.28 -13.38 -0.45
N ALA A 144 -2.77 -13.08 0.76
CA ALA A 144 -2.09 -13.45 2.01
C ALA A 144 -2.06 -14.97 2.16
N ASN A 145 -0.93 -15.58 1.81
CA ASN A 145 -0.73 -17.02 1.75
C ASN A 145 0.79 -17.29 1.75
N ASP A 146 1.19 -18.37 2.41
CA ASP A 146 2.59 -18.73 2.61
C ASP A 146 3.22 -19.52 1.45
N GLY A 147 2.42 -19.94 0.47
CA GLY A 147 2.80 -20.72 -0.70
C GLY A 147 2.69 -22.24 -0.52
N TYR A 148 2.31 -22.72 0.67
CA TYR A 148 2.18 -24.13 0.98
C TYR A 148 0.72 -24.55 1.24
N GLU A 149 -0.09 -23.62 1.73
CA GLU A 149 -1.51 -23.85 1.98
C GLU A 149 -2.39 -23.46 0.79
N THR A 150 -3.59 -24.05 0.71
CA THR A 150 -4.58 -23.67 -0.30
C THR A 150 -5.13 -22.26 -0.03
N PHE A 151 -5.50 -21.56 -1.11
CA PHE A 151 -6.26 -20.32 -1.01
C PHE A 151 -7.67 -20.60 -0.49
N THR A 152 -8.19 -19.71 0.35
CA THR A 152 -9.52 -19.88 0.94
C THR A 152 -10.62 -19.41 -0.02
N ASP A 153 -11.82 -19.95 0.11
CA ASP A 153 -12.97 -19.50 -0.71
C ASP A 153 -13.25 -18.00 -0.56
N PRO A 154 -13.19 -17.38 0.65
CA PRO A 154 -13.30 -15.93 0.79
C PRO A 154 -12.22 -15.14 0.01
N GLN A 155 -10.98 -15.62 -0.02
CA GLN A 155 -9.91 -14.98 -0.80
C GLN A 155 -10.23 -15.00 -2.29
N LEU A 156 -10.61 -16.17 -2.81
CA LEU A 156 -10.94 -16.34 -4.22
C LEU A 156 -12.20 -15.54 -4.59
N GLY A 157 -13.19 -15.49 -3.72
CA GLY A 157 -14.39 -14.67 -3.90
C GLY A 157 -14.06 -13.19 -4.07
N SER A 158 -13.25 -12.63 -3.17
CA SER A 158 -12.81 -11.23 -3.27
C SER A 158 -11.92 -10.98 -4.49
N LEU A 159 -11.06 -11.93 -4.86
CA LEU A 159 -10.24 -11.83 -6.07
C LEU A 159 -11.11 -11.72 -7.31
N MET A 160 -12.15 -12.55 -7.45
CA MET A 160 -13.05 -12.52 -8.61
C MET A 160 -13.86 -11.23 -8.72
N VAL A 161 -14.11 -10.52 -7.62
CA VAL A 161 -14.76 -9.19 -7.65
C VAL A 161 -13.80 -8.10 -8.13
N LEU A 162 -12.49 -8.27 -7.93
CA LEU A 162 -11.47 -7.31 -8.37
C LEU A 162 -11.07 -7.46 -9.85
N LEU A 163 -11.36 -8.60 -10.47
CA LEU A 163 -11.06 -8.92 -11.87
C LEU A 163 -12.20 -8.50 -12.80
#